data_AF-A0A2N0BAX7-F1
#
_entry.id   AF-A0A2N0BAX7-F1
#
_cell.length_a   1.000
_cell.length_b   1.000
_cell.length_c   1.000
_cell.angle_alpha   90.00
_cell.angle_beta   90.00
_cell.angle_gamma   90.00
#
_symmetry.space_group_name_H-M   'P 1'
#
loop_
_entity.id
_entity.type
_entity.pdbx_description
1 polymer ?
#
loop_
_entity_poly.entity_id
_entity_poly.type
_entity_poly.pdbx_seq_one_letter_code
_entity_poly.pdbx_strand_id
1 'polypeptide(L)'
;MASRSVPALRVKFTIDPNTIQSGNAERDGKIKGSFFYPLRKNGKIEGKVVSAELNSDKTGGKGAIQLTFNGVTKILDVNFTLKAGTDLEAKAVLNLGEWKALSAVEALNQVCKDLHKGKDGVSKLWPEVELNMSTKLKTNCP
;
A
#
# COMPACT_ATOMS: atom_id res chain seq x y z
N MET A 1 -9.97 -17.26 -33.05
CA MET A 1 -8.98 -16.51 -32.24
C MET A 1 -8.91 -17.15 -30.87
N ALA A 2 -7.82 -17.85 -30.55
CA ALA A 2 -7.65 -18.46 -29.24
C ALA A 2 -7.31 -17.35 -28.24
N SER A 3 -8.23 -17.08 -27.31
CA SER A 3 -7.97 -16.25 -26.13
C SER A 3 -6.87 -16.95 -25.33
N ARG A 4 -5.62 -16.48 -25.47
CA ARG A 4 -4.53 -16.92 -24.62
C ARG A 4 -4.80 -16.35 -23.23
N SER A 5 -5.39 -17.15 -22.37
CA SER A 5 -5.46 -16.87 -20.94
C SER A 5 -4.03 -16.65 -20.43
N VAL A 6 -3.69 -15.41 -20.08
CA VAL A 6 -2.44 -15.09 -19.40
C VAL A 6 -2.37 -15.93 -18.12
N PRO A 7 -1.28 -16.68 -17.86
CA PRO A 7 -1.16 -17.45 -16.64
C PRO A 7 -1.36 -16.52 -15.45
N ALA A 8 -2.23 -16.89 -14.50
CA ALA A 8 -2.52 -16.09 -13.32
C ALA A 8 -1.21 -15.67 -12.64
N LEU A 9 -0.96 -14.36 -12.57
CA LEU A 9 0.25 -13.81 -11.95
C LEU A 9 0.27 -14.24 -10.47
N ARG A 10 1.23 -15.10 -10.09
CA ARG A 10 1.29 -15.67 -8.73
C ARG A 10 2.09 -14.81 -7.74
N VAL A 11 2.13 -13.49 -7.95
CA VAL A 11 2.86 -12.59 -7.06
C VAL A 11 1.97 -12.26 -5.87
N LYS A 12 2.40 -12.65 -4.67
CA LYS A 12 1.78 -12.34 -3.40
C LYS A 12 2.79 -11.62 -2.52
N PHE A 13 2.31 -10.74 -1.66
CA PHE A 13 3.11 -10.04 -0.68
C PHE A 13 2.41 -9.97 0.67
N THR A 14 3.20 -9.74 1.70
CA THR A 14 2.74 -9.49 3.06
C THR A 14 3.62 -8.40 3.64
N ILE A 15 2.99 -7.43 4.29
CA ILE A 15 3.68 -6.35 5.01
C ILE A 15 3.34 -6.53 6.49
N ASP A 16 4.39 -6.66 7.29
CA ASP A 16 4.29 -6.67 8.74
C ASP A 16 4.47 -5.23 9.26
N PRO A 17 3.44 -4.62 9.89
CA PRO A 17 3.55 -3.28 10.45
C PRO A 17 4.66 -3.10 11.48
N ASN A 18 5.18 -4.19 12.05
CA ASN A 18 6.32 -4.12 12.96
C ASN A 18 7.61 -3.64 12.28
N THR A 19 7.70 -3.76 10.94
CA THR A 19 8.87 -3.32 10.15
C THR A 19 8.77 -1.86 9.71
N ILE A 20 7.80 -1.09 10.21
CA ILE A 20 7.70 0.33 9.89
C ILE A 20 8.99 1.08 10.27
N GLN A 21 9.40 2.00 9.41
CA GLN A 21 10.57 2.86 9.58
C GLN A 21 10.26 4.24 9.01
N SER A 22 9.89 5.18 9.87
CA SER A 22 9.62 6.58 9.52
C SER A 22 10.84 7.50 9.69
N GLY A 23 12.00 6.92 10.00
CA GLY A 23 13.22 7.66 10.36
C GLY A 23 13.22 8.18 11.80
N ASN A 24 12.21 7.85 12.60
CA ASN A 24 12.08 8.26 13.99
C ASN A 24 11.44 7.15 14.83
N ALA A 25 12.20 6.57 15.77
CA ALA A 25 11.75 5.43 16.57
C ALA A 25 10.54 5.72 17.47
N GLU A 26 10.40 6.95 17.99
CA GLU A 26 9.24 7.36 18.78
C GLU A 26 7.98 7.40 17.91
N ARG A 27 8.09 7.97 16.70
CA ARG A 27 7.01 7.99 15.71
C ARG A 27 6.63 6.58 15.26
N ASP A 28 7.61 5.70 15.04
CA ASP A 28 7.36 4.29 14.71
C ASP A 28 6.58 3.59 15.83
N GLY A 29 6.94 3.85 17.08
CA GLY A 29 6.20 3.36 18.25
C GLY A 29 4.74 3.83 18.25
N LYS A 30 4.50 5.14 18.02
CA LYS A 30 3.15 5.72 17.96
C LYS A 30 2.33 5.16 16.80
N ILE A 31 2.92 5.02 15.61
CA ILE A 31 2.22 4.46 14.44
C ILE A 31 1.86 2.98 14.68
N LYS A 32 2.78 2.16 15.22
CA LYS A 32 2.47 0.77 15.58
C LYS A 32 1.34 0.69 16.61
N GLY A 33 1.49 1.40 17.73
CA GLY A 33 0.58 1.28 18.86
C GLY A 33 -0.80 1.91 18.63
N SER A 34 -0.86 3.07 17.97
CA SER A 34 -2.09 3.84 17.83
C SER A 34 -2.81 3.61 16.50
N PHE A 35 -2.06 3.25 15.44
CA PHE A 35 -2.64 3.00 14.13
C PHE A 35 -2.78 1.50 13.82
N PHE A 36 -1.69 0.72 13.83
CA PHE A 36 -1.74 -0.67 13.33
C PHE A 36 -2.30 -1.69 14.34
N TYR A 37 -1.83 -1.70 15.59
CA TYR A 37 -2.23 -2.70 16.59
C TYR A 37 -3.74 -2.72 16.91
N PRO A 38 -4.46 -1.58 16.92
CA PRO A 38 -5.91 -1.58 17.13
C PRO A 38 -6.70 -2.19 15.96
N LEU A 39 -6.08 -2.32 14.77
CA LEU A 39 -6.72 -2.91 13.59
C LEU A 39 -6.66 -4.44 13.63
N ARG A 40 -7.54 -5.08 12.86
CA ARG A 40 -7.56 -6.55 12.77
C ARG A 40 -6.19 -7.11 12.36
N LYS A 41 -5.80 -8.22 12.97
CA LYS A 41 -4.50 -8.88 12.78
C LYS A 41 -3.31 -7.93 13.01
N ASN A 42 -3.42 -7.02 13.98
CA ASN A 42 -2.42 -5.99 14.26
C ASN A 42 -2.06 -5.15 13.03
N GLY A 43 -3.04 -4.94 12.14
CA GLY A 43 -2.87 -4.14 10.92
C GLY A 43 -2.04 -4.81 9.83
N LYS A 44 -1.77 -6.12 9.91
CA LYS A 44 -1.10 -6.88 8.85
C LYS A 44 -1.76 -6.61 7.49
N ILE A 45 -0.95 -6.31 6.48
CA ILE A 45 -1.41 -6.08 5.10
C ILE A 45 -1.00 -7.29 4.26
N GLU A 46 -1.95 -7.83 3.51
CA GLU A 46 -1.73 -8.97 2.63
C GLU A 46 -2.19 -8.58 1.23
N GLY A 47 -1.42 -8.91 0.19
CA GLY A 47 -1.80 -8.57 -1.16
C GLY A 47 -1.36 -9.56 -2.22
N LYS A 48 -1.98 -9.48 -3.38
CA LYS A 48 -1.60 -10.24 -4.57
C LYS A 48 -1.86 -9.44 -5.83
N VAL A 49 -1.04 -9.65 -6.85
CA VAL A 49 -1.30 -9.07 -8.16
C VAL A 49 -2.41 -9.85 -8.85
N VAL A 50 -3.36 -9.14 -9.44
CA VAL A 50 -4.53 -9.69 -10.15
C VAL A 50 -4.32 -9.60 -11.65
N SER A 51 -3.84 -8.46 -12.14
CA SER A 51 -3.55 -8.22 -13.56
C SER A 51 -2.35 -7.27 -13.72
N ALA A 52 -1.69 -7.39 -14.87
CA ALA A 52 -0.68 -6.46 -15.33
C ALA A 52 -0.71 -6.45 -16.86
N GLU A 53 -0.95 -5.28 -17.43
CA GLU A 53 -1.02 -5.03 -18.86
C GLU A 53 0.06 -4.03 -19.23
N LEU A 54 1.00 -4.44 -20.07
CA LEU A 54 2.07 -3.57 -20.55
C LEU A 54 1.54 -2.61 -21.61
N ASN A 55 2.05 -1.38 -21.56
CA ASN A 55 1.94 -0.44 -22.67
C ASN A 55 2.73 -0.96 -23.88
N SER A 56 2.44 -0.41 -25.07
CA SER A 56 3.03 -0.86 -26.35
C SER A 56 4.57 -0.82 -26.39
N ASP A 57 5.18 0.13 -25.68
CA ASP A 57 6.64 0.30 -25.58
C ASP A 57 7.29 -0.59 -24.50
N LYS A 58 6.47 -1.32 -23.73
CA LYS A 58 6.88 -2.20 -22.62
C LYS A 58 7.67 -1.49 -21.51
N THR A 59 7.53 -0.17 -21.36
CA THR A 59 8.21 0.62 -20.30
C THR A 59 7.36 0.82 -19.05
N GLY A 60 6.14 0.27 -19.03
CA GLY A 60 5.19 0.42 -17.94
C GLY A 60 3.83 -0.14 -18.34
N GLY A 61 2.81 0.18 -17.56
CA GLY A 61 1.48 -0.37 -17.77
C GLY A 61 0.47 -0.05 -16.68
N LYS A 62 -0.70 -0.66 -16.83
CA LYS A 62 -1.77 -0.67 -15.83
C LYS A 62 -1.92 -2.05 -15.24
N GLY A 63 -2.32 -2.13 -13.99
CA GLY A 63 -2.59 -3.41 -13.35
C GLY A 63 -3.60 -3.25 -12.23
N ALA A 64 -3.88 -4.37 -11.58
CA ALA A 64 -4.72 -4.40 -10.42
C ALA A 64 -4.07 -5.29 -9.36
N ILE A 65 -4.15 -4.86 -8.10
CA ILE A 65 -3.78 -5.67 -6.94
C ILE A 65 -5.02 -5.92 -6.09
N GLN A 66 -5.14 -7.11 -5.51
CA GLN A 66 -6.07 -7.34 -4.43
C GLN A 66 -5.33 -7.06 -3.12
N LEU A 67 -5.84 -6.13 -2.32
CA LEU A 67 -5.30 -5.73 -1.03
C LEU A 67 -6.26 -6.11 0.09
N THR A 68 -5.76 -6.84 1.08
CA THR A 68 -6.45 -7.15 2.33
C THR A 68 -5.83 -6.36 3.46
N PHE A 69 -6.61 -5.49 4.08
CA PHE A 69 -6.19 -4.67 5.21
C PHE A 69 -7.37 -4.46 6.17
N ASN A 70 -7.11 -4.55 7.48
CA ASN A 70 -8.13 -4.47 8.53
C ASN A 70 -9.36 -5.40 8.29
N GLY A 71 -9.13 -6.58 7.73
CA GLY A 71 -10.19 -7.55 7.41
C GLY A 71 -11.08 -7.19 6.21
N VAL A 72 -10.81 -6.07 5.51
CA VAL A 72 -11.46 -5.70 4.26
C VAL A 72 -10.55 -6.09 3.10
N THR A 73 -11.13 -6.75 2.09
CA THR A 73 -10.44 -7.13 0.85
C THR A 73 -11.01 -6.34 -0.31
N LYS A 74 -10.18 -5.63 -1.06
CA LYS A 74 -10.56 -4.80 -2.22
C LYS A 74 -9.55 -4.94 -3.35
N ILE A 75 -9.99 -4.65 -4.57
CA ILE A 75 -9.11 -4.48 -5.73
C ILE A 75 -8.73 -3.01 -5.83
N LEU A 76 -7.45 -2.75 -6.07
CA LEU A 76 -6.88 -1.43 -6.30
C LEU A 76 -6.22 -1.42 -7.67
N ASP A 77 -6.60 -0.45 -8.48
CA ASP A 77 -5.92 -0.18 -9.74
C ASP A 77 -4.55 0.45 -9.44
N VAL A 78 -3.54 -0.02 -10.14
CA VAL A 78 -2.17 0.47 -10.04
C VAL A 78 -1.68 0.91 -11.42
N ASN A 79 -0.95 2.01 -11.44
CA ASN A 79 -0.09 2.33 -12.58
C ASN A 79 1.33 1.90 -12.21
N PHE A 80 2.05 1.30 -13.16
CA PHE A 80 3.43 0.91 -12.93
C PHE A 80 4.34 1.32 -14.08
N THR A 81 5.60 1.52 -13.75
CA THR A 81 6.70 1.72 -14.70
C THR A 81 7.68 0.56 -14.58
N LEU A 82 8.40 0.28 -15.66
CA LEU A 82 9.39 -0.76 -15.78
C LEU A 82 10.67 -0.17 -16.39
N LYS A 83 11.58 0.28 -15.52
CA LYS A 83 12.86 0.87 -15.92
C LYS A 83 13.85 -0.26 -16.24
N ALA A 84 14.63 -0.06 -17.31
CA ALA A 84 15.63 -1.03 -17.78
C ALA A 84 15.09 -2.47 -17.94
N GLY A 85 13.78 -2.64 -18.16
CA GLY A 85 13.13 -3.95 -18.32
C GLY A 85 12.98 -4.80 -17.04
N THR A 86 13.54 -4.39 -15.90
CA THR A 86 13.49 -5.18 -14.65
C THR A 86 13.06 -4.40 -13.42
N ASP A 87 13.25 -3.09 -13.40
CA ASP A 87 13.00 -2.27 -12.20
C ASP A 87 11.56 -1.76 -12.24
N LEU A 88 10.70 -2.43 -11.47
CA LEU A 88 9.28 -2.14 -11.41
C LEU A 88 9.01 -1.15 -10.28
N GLU A 89 8.30 -0.07 -10.59
CA GLU A 89 7.74 0.88 -9.62
C GLU A 89 6.24 0.99 -9.87
N ALA A 90 5.42 0.77 -8.85
CA ALA A 90 3.97 0.85 -8.93
C ALA A 90 3.43 1.85 -7.91
N LYS A 91 2.37 2.57 -8.32
CA LYS A 91 1.68 3.57 -7.51
C LYS A 91 0.19 3.30 -7.44
N ALA A 92 -0.37 3.49 -6.25
CA ALA A 92 -1.81 3.55 -6.01
C ALA A 92 -2.11 4.61 -4.96
N VAL A 93 -3.34 5.11 -4.96
CA VAL A 93 -3.87 5.95 -3.88
C VAL A 93 -4.93 5.14 -3.13
N LEU A 94 -4.88 5.20 -1.81
CA LEU A 94 -5.73 4.46 -0.90
C LEU A 94 -6.43 5.43 0.04
N ASN A 95 -7.76 5.37 0.12
CA ASN A 95 -8.49 6.02 1.21
C ASN A 95 -8.74 5.01 2.34
N LEU A 96 -8.11 5.22 3.49
CA LEU A 96 -8.19 4.33 4.66
C LEU A 96 -9.62 4.10 5.19
N GLY A 97 -10.56 4.99 4.87
CA GLY A 97 -11.98 4.79 5.18
C GLY A 97 -12.60 3.59 4.48
N GLU A 98 -12.16 3.27 3.27
CA GLU A 98 -12.64 2.10 2.54
C GLU A 98 -12.23 0.77 3.19
N TRP A 99 -11.19 0.77 4.02
CA TRP A 99 -10.75 -0.39 4.82
C TRP A 99 -11.18 -0.28 6.28
N LYS A 100 -12.16 0.59 6.60
CA LYS A 100 -12.69 0.78 7.95
C LYS A 100 -11.62 1.15 8.99
N ALA A 101 -10.61 1.94 8.58
CA ALA A 101 -9.46 2.28 9.43
C ALA A 101 -9.48 3.72 9.97
N LEU A 102 -10.57 4.49 9.79
CA LEU A 102 -10.62 5.89 10.24
C LEU A 102 -10.47 6.05 11.76
N SER A 103 -10.97 5.11 12.55
CA SER A 103 -10.79 5.15 14.02
C SER A 103 -9.32 5.07 14.42
N ALA A 104 -8.50 4.33 13.67
CA ALA A 104 -7.06 4.25 13.88
C ALA A 104 -6.33 5.53 13.41
N VAL A 105 -6.81 6.16 12.33
CA VAL A 105 -6.34 7.49 11.89
C VAL A 105 -6.60 8.51 12.99
N GLU A 106 -7.81 8.54 13.55
CA GLU A 106 -8.18 9.44 14.63
C GLU A 106 -7.34 9.21 15.89
N ALA A 107 -7.14 7.94 16.29
CA ALA A 107 -6.31 7.58 17.43
C ALA A 107 -4.86 8.06 17.26
N LEU A 108 -4.26 7.86 16.07
CA LEU A 108 -2.91 8.34 15.77
C LEU A 108 -2.84 9.88 15.77
N ASN A 109 -3.84 10.55 15.20
CA ASN A 109 -3.91 12.01 15.20
C ASN A 109 -3.96 12.55 16.65
N GLN A 110 -4.73 11.90 17.52
CA GLN A 110 -4.91 12.35 18.90
C GLN A 110 -3.62 12.27 19.73
N VAL A 111 -2.81 11.21 19.58
CA VAL A 111 -1.52 11.08 20.31
C VAL A 111 -0.42 12.01 19.78
N CYS A 112 -0.63 12.59 18.60
CA CYS A 112 0.30 13.48 17.92
C CYS A 112 -0.21 14.94 17.87
N LYS A 113 -1.40 15.20 18.43
CA LYS A 113 -2.16 16.44 18.24
C LYS A 113 -1.38 17.69 18.60
N ASP A 114 -0.70 17.70 19.73
CA ASP A 114 0.02 18.88 20.22
C ASP A 114 1.24 19.22 19.36
N LEU A 115 1.89 18.21 18.78
CA LEU A 115 3.03 18.39 17.88
C LEU A 115 2.61 18.76 16.46
N HIS A 116 1.37 18.44 16.07
CA HIS A 116 0.85 18.60 14.71
C HIS A 116 -0.43 19.44 14.68
N LYS A 117 -0.43 20.54 15.43
CA LYS A 117 -1.50 21.55 15.46
C LYS A 117 -1.12 22.73 14.57
N GLY A 118 -2.00 23.10 13.65
CA GLY A 118 -1.86 24.32 12.86
C GLY A 118 -1.96 25.58 13.72
N LYS A 119 -1.61 26.72 13.13
CA LYS A 119 -1.80 28.04 13.77
C LYS A 119 -3.27 28.35 14.07
N ASP A 120 -4.18 27.71 13.34
CA ASP A 120 -5.63 27.73 13.53
C ASP A 120 -6.11 26.85 14.68
N GLY A 121 -5.21 26.12 15.34
CA GLY A 121 -5.55 25.19 16.42
C GLY A 121 -6.08 23.84 15.93
N VAL A 122 -6.09 23.58 14.61
CA VAL A 122 -6.61 22.33 14.04
C VAL A 122 -5.46 21.36 13.79
N SER A 123 -5.63 20.10 14.22
CA SER A 123 -4.71 19.01 13.91
C SER A 123 -5.37 18.08 12.88
N LYS A 124 -4.73 17.91 11.73
CA LYS A 124 -5.26 17.12 10.60
C LYS A 124 -4.32 15.97 10.27
N LEU A 125 -4.88 14.77 10.18
CA LEU A 125 -4.25 13.60 9.60
C LEU A 125 -5.18 13.07 8.50
N TRP A 126 -4.69 13.08 7.25
CA TRP A 126 -5.49 12.70 6.09
C TRP A 126 -5.63 11.18 6.00
N PRO A 127 -6.83 10.66 5.70
CA PRO A 127 -7.05 9.22 5.50
C PRO A 127 -6.58 8.75 4.11
N GLU A 128 -6.28 9.67 3.19
CA GLU A 128 -5.71 9.35 1.89
C GLU A 128 -4.20 9.13 2.00
N VAL A 129 -3.70 8.01 1.47
CA VAL A 129 -2.28 7.66 1.45
C VAL A 129 -1.86 7.21 0.05
N GLU A 130 -0.68 7.64 -0.40
CA GLU A 130 -0.04 7.12 -1.61
C GLU A 130 0.75 5.86 -1.26
N LEU A 131 0.48 4.76 -1.97
CA LEU A 131 1.23 3.53 -1.92
C LEU A 131 2.27 3.55 -3.04
N ASN A 132 3.55 3.58 -2.65
CA ASN A 132 4.67 3.43 -3.56
C ASN A 132 5.31 2.06 -3.33
N MET A 133 5.30 1.21 -4.37
CA MET A 133 5.85 -0.15 -4.32
C MET A 133 6.96 -0.26 -5.35
N SER A 134 8.09 -0.86 -4.99
CA SER A 134 9.17 -1.13 -5.93
C SER A 134 9.73 -2.53 -5.76
N THR A 135 10.16 -3.12 -6.87
CA THR A 135 10.86 -4.41 -6.87
C THR A 135 11.71 -4.55 -8.14
N LYS A 136 12.78 -5.34 -8.07
CA LYS A 136 13.49 -5.82 -9.26
C LYS A 136 12.94 -7.19 -9.65
N LEU A 137 12.41 -7.30 -10.86
CA LEU A 137 11.97 -8.55 -11.44
C LEU A 137 13.19 -9.40 -11.82
N LYS A 138 13.14 -10.69 -11.46
CA LYS A 138 14.10 -11.67 -11.96
C LYS A 138 13.51 -12.35 -13.19
N THR A 139 14.18 -12.25 -14.32
CA THR A 139 13.86 -13.03 -15.51
C THR A 139 14.34 -14.46 -15.30
N ASN A 140 13.43 -15.35 -14.93
CA ASN A 140 13.60 -16.77 -15.21
C ASN A 140 13.05 -17.01 -16.61
N CYS A 141 13.86 -16.70 -17.63
CA CYS A 141 13.63 -17.24 -18.96
C CYS A 141 14.11 -18.69 -18.96
N PRO A 142 13.26 -19.70 -19.21
CA PRO A 142 13.73 -21.02 -19.61
C PRO A 142 14.42 -20.95 -20.99
#